data_AF-A0A2U1MCW4-F1
#
_entry.id   AF-A0A2U1MCW4-F1
#
_cell.length_a   1.000
_cell.length_b   1.000
_cell.length_c   1.000
_cell.angle_alpha   90.00
_cell.angle_beta   90.00
_cell.angle_gamma   90.00
#
_symmetry.space_group_name_H-M   'P 1'
#
loop_
_entity.id
_entity.type
_entity.pdbx_description
1 polymer ?
#
loop_
_entity_poly.entity_id
_entity_poly.type
_entity_poly.pdbx_seq_one_letter_code
_entity_poly.pdbx_strand_id
1 'polypeptide(L)'
;MTIFGDNRNNGEIVGFGADQVILVRDDCAKKEICKYVGSNALVLTIVECKGLEFQDVLLYNFFGTSPLKDRWRVIFEYMKKYDWLDKELPQSFPAFDEARHSVLCSEMKQLVASSPQEWRERGKKVNISSIIGLVFLSLVLLLDEKLPQSFPTFSEERHSVLCSELKQLYVAITRTRQRLWICENKEELSNPMFDYWKLRGLVQMRKLDDSMARTMRVASSPREWRERGKKNFVMAMLCFERAGDTMWVKMAKAYNLRASADQMRGTNHEAFLGYAREAAEMFESIGKHESAASCYCDLGEYERAGNIYLHTCGKVDTAAECFSLAGCYSEVAEAYAKGDQFSNCLLVCKEEKLFDKDLGYIKYWKESVKEFYSMESKRVFLKSLGFLGDLLLLEEESGQFLEAAELEMSLDDVIKEADLLEKVGHFKEAAVLLLWYVYFSSLWGNGNTGWPLKQFSQKEVLCEKAKLLAKMELDVFCDFVCSELKVLCDNYNSLCELKNDLDVSRKSRSLRGEILLIRKILDAHFRLNSSKYEWEDELPFNLYKHSKDKMLQNRVSIRTLVFYWNAWKENVV
;
A
#
# COMPACT_ATOMS: atom_id res chain seq x y z
N MET A 1 31.21 -25.26 -43.70
CA MET A 1 31.72 -25.44 -42.32
C MET A 1 30.72 -24.81 -41.38
N THR A 2 29.93 -25.61 -40.67
CA THR A 2 28.88 -25.10 -39.77
C THR A 2 29.38 -25.18 -38.34
N ILE A 3 29.78 -24.03 -37.77
CA ILE A 3 30.03 -23.90 -36.31
C ILE A 3 28.82 -24.41 -35.52
N PHE A 4 27.63 -24.28 -36.10
CA PHE A 4 26.33 -24.49 -35.48
C PHE A 4 25.64 -25.82 -35.83
N GLY A 5 26.39 -26.81 -36.35
CA GLY A 5 25.85 -28.15 -36.65
C GLY A 5 24.98 -28.18 -37.91
N ASP A 6 24.74 -29.38 -38.44
CA ASP A 6 23.80 -29.62 -39.55
C ASP A 6 22.59 -30.36 -39.00
N ASN A 7 21.37 -29.85 -39.23
CA ASN A 7 20.14 -30.30 -38.57
C ASN A 7 19.61 -31.67 -39.07
N ARG A 8 20.47 -32.44 -39.76
CA ARG A 8 20.03 -33.50 -40.67
C ARG A 8 20.06 -34.92 -40.11
N ASN A 9 20.65 -35.20 -38.94
CA ASN A 9 20.67 -36.57 -38.41
C ASN A 9 20.56 -36.62 -36.88
N ASN A 10 19.53 -37.34 -36.40
CA ASN A 10 19.32 -37.83 -35.03
C ASN A 10 19.22 -36.81 -33.88
N GLY A 11 18.17 -35.97 -33.84
CA GLY A 11 17.52 -35.47 -32.60
C GLY A 11 18.33 -34.67 -31.56
N GLU A 12 19.66 -34.67 -31.60
CA GLU A 12 20.56 -33.92 -30.74
C GLU A 12 20.94 -32.63 -31.47
N ILE A 13 20.52 -31.50 -30.91
CA ILE A 13 20.84 -30.19 -31.47
C ILE A 13 22.30 -29.83 -31.11
N VAL A 14 23.22 -30.06 -32.04
CA VAL A 14 24.66 -29.81 -31.89
C VAL A 14 24.98 -28.32 -32.10
N GLY A 15 24.95 -27.53 -31.02
CA GLY A 15 25.14 -26.07 -31.07
C GLY A 15 25.84 -25.48 -29.84
N PHE A 16 25.66 -24.17 -29.62
CA PHE A 16 26.15 -23.45 -28.44
C PHE A 16 25.29 -23.77 -27.21
N GLY A 17 25.93 -23.83 -26.04
CA GLY A 17 25.29 -24.08 -24.75
C GLY A 17 24.57 -22.86 -24.16
N ALA A 18 23.92 -23.07 -23.02
CA ALA A 18 23.10 -22.07 -22.31
C ALA A 18 23.91 -20.85 -21.82
N ASP A 19 25.21 -21.02 -21.61
CA ASP A 19 26.13 -19.97 -21.18
C ASP A 19 27.03 -19.44 -22.32
N GLN A 20 26.68 -19.78 -23.56
CA GLN A 20 27.36 -19.32 -24.76
C GLN A 20 26.44 -18.44 -25.60
N VAL A 21 26.92 -17.30 -26.06
CA VAL A 21 26.10 -16.34 -26.82
C VAL A 21 26.84 -15.80 -28.03
N ILE A 22 26.08 -15.48 -29.07
CA ILE A 22 26.53 -14.65 -30.18
C ILE A 22 26.03 -13.22 -29.92
N LEU A 23 26.97 -12.27 -29.80
CA LEU A 23 26.66 -10.86 -29.72
C LEU A 23 26.82 -10.21 -31.08
N VAL A 24 25.83 -9.41 -31.46
CA VAL A 24 25.83 -8.60 -32.68
C VAL A 24 25.60 -7.13 -32.33
N ARG A 25 26.07 -6.24 -33.20
CA ARG A 25 25.96 -4.79 -32.99
C ARG A 25 24.50 -4.33 -32.95
N ASP A 26 23.70 -4.72 -33.93
CA ASP A 26 22.36 -4.20 -34.18
C ASP A 26 21.38 -5.28 -34.67
N ASP A 27 20.11 -4.92 -34.78
CA ASP A 27 19.03 -5.81 -35.20
C ASP A 27 19.15 -6.27 -36.66
N CYS A 28 19.84 -5.50 -37.51
CA CYS A 28 20.06 -5.90 -38.90
C CYS A 28 21.02 -7.10 -38.95
N ALA A 29 22.15 -6.99 -38.24
CA ALA A 29 23.10 -8.08 -38.08
C ALA A 29 22.48 -9.30 -37.37
N LYS A 30 21.61 -9.07 -36.37
CA LYS A 30 20.85 -10.12 -35.69
C LYS A 30 19.97 -10.90 -36.67
N LYS A 31 19.18 -10.20 -37.48
CA LYS A 31 18.30 -10.83 -38.48
C LYS A 31 19.08 -11.61 -39.53
N GLU A 32 20.24 -11.11 -39.96
CA GLU A 32 21.10 -11.80 -40.93
C GLU A 32 21.64 -13.10 -40.35
N ILE A 33 22.29 -13.06 -39.18
CA ILE A 33 22.95 -14.23 -38.61
C ILE A 33 21.93 -15.29 -38.14
N CYS A 34 20.75 -14.87 -37.66
CA CYS A 34 19.70 -15.79 -37.25
C CYS A 34 19.21 -16.70 -38.39
N LYS A 35 19.29 -16.27 -39.67
CA LYS A 35 18.95 -17.13 -40.83
C LYS A 35 19.89 -18.32 -40.97
N TYR A 36 21.14 -18.16 -40.56
CA TYR A 36 22.16 -19.21 -40.66
C TYR A 36 22.28 -20.05 -39.40
N VAL A 37 22.10 -19.43 -38.23
CA VAL A 37 22.25 -20.08 -36.93
C VAL A 37 20.96 -20.80 -36.50
N GLY A 38 19.78 -20.26 -36.85
CA GLY A 38 18.51 -20.81 -36.40
C GLY A 38 18.42 -20.89 -34.87
N SER A 39 17.93 -22.03 -34.36
CA SER A 39 17.82 -22.32 -32.92
C SER A 39 19.12 -22.89 -32.31
N ASN A 40 20.25 -22.84 -33.03
CA ASN A 40 21.49 -23.50 -32.62
C ASN A 40 22.35 -22.70 -31.62
N ALA A 41 22.06 -21.42 -31.39
CA ALA A 41 22.75 -20.59 -30.40
C ALA A 41 21.87 -19.45 -29.89
N LEU A 42 22.20 -18.88 -28.73
CA LEU A 42 21.63 -17.62 -28.28
C LEU A 42 22.22 -16.47 -29.11
N VAL A 43 21.37 -15.62 -29.69
CA VAL A 43 21.80 -14.44 -30.44
C VAL A 43 21.16 -13.20 -29.83
N LEU A 44 21.97 -12.26 -29.37
CA LEU A 44 21.52 -11.01 -28.75
C LEU A 44 22.24 -9.81 -29.35
N THR A 45 21.57 -8.67 -29.40
CA THR A 45 22.27 -7.40 -29.60
C THR A 45 23.05 -7.02 -28.34
N ILE A 46 24.05 -6.15 -28.50
CA ILE A 46 24.82 -5.60 -27.37
C ILE A 46 23.91 -4.85 -26.38
N VAL A 47 22.79 -4.32 -26.86
CA VAL A 47 21.80 -3.64 -26.00
C VAL A 47 21.00 -4.66 -25.19
N GLU A 48 20.51 -5.73 -25.83
CA GLU A 48 19.73 -6.78 -25.18
C GLU A 48 20.54 -7.59 -24.15
N CYS A 49 21.87 -7.68 -24.31
CA CYS A 49 22.72 -8.43 -23.38
C CYS A 49 23.11 -7.64 -22.12
N LYS A 50 22.68 -6.37 -21.97
CA LYS A 50 22.99 -5.56 -20.79
C LYS A 50 22.46 -6.23 -19.52
N GLY A 51 23.29 -6.28 -18.48
CA GLY A 51 22.97 -6.96 -17.22
C GLY A 51 23.11 -8.48 -17.24
N LEU A 52 23.43 -9.08 -18.39
CA LEU A 52 23.71 -10.51 -18.51
C LEU A 52 25.23 -10.77 -18.52
N GLU A 53 25.63 -11.99 -18.21
CA GLU A 53 26.99 -12.49 -18.38
C GLU A 53 26.95 -13.91 -19.00
N PHE A 54 28.01 -14.23 -19.74
CA PHE A 54 28.18 -15.49 -20.45
C PHE A 54 29.58 -16.04 -20.22
N GLN A 55 29.71 -17.38 -20.20
CA GLN A 55 31.04 -17.99 -20.13
C GLN A 55 31.80 -17.70 -21.41
N ASP A 56 31.14 -17.91 -22.55
CA ASP A 56 31.72 -17.67 -23.85
C ASP A 56 30.88 -16.72 -24.70
N VAL A 57 31.56 -15.81 -25.40
CA VAL A 57 30.94 -14.83 -26.30
C VAL A 57 31.58 -14.94 -27.67
N LEU A 58 30.76 -15.08 -28.70
CA LEU A 58 31.14 -14.86 -30.09
C LEU A 58 30.64 -13.48 -30.53
N LEU A 59 31.54 -12.50 -30.63
CA LEU A 59 31.25 -11.21 -31.23
C LEU A 59 31.29 -11.34 -32.75
N TYR A 60 30.13 -11.20 -33.40
CA TYR A 60 29.98 -11.42 -34.83
C TYR A 60 29.83 -10.11 -35.60
N ASN A 61 30.73 -9.93 -36.57
CA ASN A 61 30.72 -8.89 -37.59
C ASN A 61 30.52 -7.47 -37.03
N PHE A 62 31.10 -7.19 -35.86
CA PHE A 62 30.97 -5.92 -35.15
C PHE A 62 31.59 -4.77 -35.96
N PHE A 63 32.82 -4.94 -36.42
CA PHE A 63 33.52 -3.92 -37.21
C PHE A 63 32.91 -3.78 -38.60
N GLY A 64 32.52 -4.90 -39.22
CA GLY A 64 31.89 -4.90 -40.53
C GLY A 64 30.48 -4.27 -40.60
N THR A 65 29.80 -4.16 -39.47
CA THR A 65 28.46 -3.53 -39.31
C THR A 65 28.54 -2.15 -38.67
N SER A 66 29.73 -1.73 -38.21
CA SER A 66 29.95 -0.42 -37.62
C SER A 66 29.78 0.72 -38.64
N PRO A 67 29.12 1.83 -38.27
CA PRO A 67 28.99 3.03 -39.11
C PRO A 67 30.35 3.70 -39.39
N LEU A 68 31.38 3.37 -38.61
CA LEU A 68 32.72 3.93 -38.77
C LEU A 68 33.45 3.40 -40.00
N LYS A 69 33.17 2.16 -40.44
CA LYS A 69 33.85 1.51 -41.58
C LYS A 69 35.37 1.71 -41.50
N ASP A 70 36.00 2.30 -42.53
CA ASP A 70 37.45 2.52 -42.59
C ASP A 70 38.00 3.47 -41.52
N ARG A 71 37.14 4.22 -40.82
CA ARG A 71 37.56 5.16 -39.78
C ARG A 71 38.14 4.47 -38.55
N TRP A 72 37.96 3.15 -38.39
CA TRP A 72 38.70 2.36 -37.39
C TRP A 72 40.22 2.44 -37.59
N ARG A 73 40.69 2.67 -38.83
CA ARG A 73 42.11 2.89 -39.13
C ARG A 73 42.69 4.15 -38.50
N VAL A 74 41.87 5.15 -38.20
CA VAL A 74 42.30 6.39 -37.54
C VAL A 74 42.86 6.09 -36.14
N ILE A 75 42.25 5.15 -35.40
CA ILE A 75 42.77 4.71 -34.10
C ILE A 75 44.15 4.06 -34.28
N PHE A 76 44.31 3.19 -35.27
CA PHE A 76 45.57 2.51 -35.52
C PHE A 76 46.70 3.48 -35.91
N GLU A 77 46.44 4.40 -36.85
CA GLU A 77 47.41 5.43 -37.25
C GLU A 77 47.75 6.36 -36.09
N TYR A 78 46.77 6.71 -35.24
CA TYR A 78 47.01 7.45 -34.01
C TYR A 78 48.00 6.69 -33.10
N MET A 79 47.75 5.41 -32.85
CA MET A 79 48.58 4.59 -31.96
C MET A 79 49.99 4.36 -32.49
N LYS A 80 50.13 4.20 -33.82
CA LYS A 80 51.41 4.07 -34.51
C LYS A 80 52.24 5.35 -34.44
N LYS A 81 51.60 6.51 -34.55
CA LYS A 81 52.26 7.82 -34.53
C LYS A 81 52.91 8.17 -33.18
N TYR A 82 52.44 7.58 -32.08
CA TYR A 82 52.96 7.87 -30.73
C TYR A 82 53.84 6.76 -30.12
N ASP A 83 54.38 5.84 -30.93
CA ASP A 83 55.24 4.73 -30.49
C ASP A 83 54.65 3.85 -29.37
N TRP A 84 53.33 3.80 -29.24
CA TRP A 84 52.64 2.88 -28.30
C TRP A 84 52.60 1.43 -28.79
N LEU A 85 53.28 1.20 -29.91
CA LEU A 85 53.53 -0.09 -30.51
C LEU A 85 54.82 -0.73 -29.95
N ASP A 86 55.68 0.05 -29.26
CA ASP A 86 56.83 -0.48 -28.54
C ASP A 86 56.43 -1.09 -27.18
N LYS A 87 57.17 -2.12 -26.77
CA LYS A 87 56.83 -3.03 -25.66
C LYS A 87 56.80 -2.39 -24.27
N GLU A 88 57.24 -1.15 -24.11
CA GLU A 88 57.33 -0.48 -22.81
C GLU A 88 56.38 0.73 -22.75
N LEU A 89 55.34 0.61 -21.94
CA LEU A 89 54.50 1.75 -21.56
C LEU A 89 55.39 2.82 -20.87
N PRO A 90 55.20 4.12 -21.13
CA PRO A 90 55.86 5.17 -20.36
C PRO A 90 55.57 5.00 -18.86
N GLN A 91 56.61 5.01 -18.05
CA GLN A 91 56.61 4.62 -16.64
C GLN A 91 55.89 5.58 -15.67
N SER A 92 55.10 6.53 -16.16
CA SER A 92 54.34 7.45 -15.30
C SER A 92 53.09 7.96 -15.99
N PHE A 93 51.93 7.46 -15.56
CA PHE A 93 50.64 8.08 -15.85
C PHE A 93 50.49 9.36 -15.01
N PRO A 94 49.80 10.41 -15.51
CA PRO A 94 49.42 11.55 -14.69
C PRO A 94 48.50 11.09 -13.55
N ALA A 95 48.70 11.65 -12.35
CA ALA A 95 47.83 11.36 -11.21
C ALA A 95 46.42 11.89 -11.47
N PHE A 96 45.42 11.14 -10.99
CA PHE A 96 44.01 11.50 -11.07
C PHE A 96 43.73 12.83 -10.34
N ASP A 97 43.09 13.78 -11.02
CA ASP A 97 42.68 15.09 -10.49
C ASP A 97 41.14 15.19 -10.54
N GLU A 98 40.50 15.27 -9.38
CA GLU A 98 39.04 15.24 -9.25
C GLU A 98 38.35 16.49 -9.83
N ALA A 99 39.03 17.64 -9.85
CA ALA A 99 38.47 18.87 -10.39
C ALA A 99 38.46 18.86 -11.92
N ARG A 100 39.54 18.37 -12.54
CA ARG A 100 39.67 18.25 -14.01
C ARG A 100 38.81 17.12 -14.60
N HIS A 101 38.59 16.04 -13.85
CA HIS A 101 37.85 14.86 -14.33
C HIS A 101 36.43 14.75 -13.73
N SER A 102 35.88 15.86 -13.22
CA SER A 102 34.58 15.92 -12.52
C SER A 102 33.40 15.40 -13.36
N VAL A 103 33.43 15.58 -14.69
CA VAL A 103 32.44 15.05 -15.63
C VAL A 103 32.52 13.52 -15.71
N LEU A 104 33.73 12.95 -15.74
CA LEU A 104 33.96 11.51 -15.71
C LEU A 104 33.48 10.90 -14.37
N CYS A 105 33.73 11.60 -13.26
CA CYS A 105 33.21 11.22 -11.95
C CYS A 105 31.68 11.21 -11.90
N SER A 106 31.01 12.13 -12.62
CA SER A 106 29.55 12.19 -12.66
C SER A 106 28.94 11.02 -13.45
N GLU A 107 29.53 10.62 -14.58
CA GLU A 107 29.09 9.44 -15.34
C GLU A 107 29.39 8.12 -14.58
N MET A 108 30.54 8.02 -13.91
CA MET A 108 30.86 6.86 -13.07
C MET A 108 29.91 6.75 -11.88
N LYS A 109 29.48 7.88 -11.28
CA LYS A 109 28.46 7.89 -10.22
C LYS A 109 27.10 7.42 -10.72
N GLN A 110 26.70 7.73 -11.97
CA GLN A 110 25.47 7.20 -12.57
C GLN A 110 25.53 5.69 -12.87
N LEU A 111 26.71 5.18 -13.26
CA LEU A 111 26.93 3.74 -13.47
C LEU A 111 26.92 2.94 -12.15
N VAL A 112 27.34 3.53 -11.03
CA VAL A 112 27.30 2.89 -9.70
C VAL A 112 25.92 3.02 -9.04
N ALA A 113 25.20 4.12 -9.28
CA ALA A 113 23.88 4.38 -8.68
C ALA A 113 22.74 3.49 -9.21
N SER A 114 22.93 2.77 -10.32
CA SER A 114 21.91 1.92 -10.94
C SER A 114 21.89 0.46 -10.44
N SER A 115 22.67 0.10 -9.42
CA SER A 115 22.66 -1.24 -8.82
C SER A 115 22.91 -1.21 -7.29
N PRO A 116 21.89 -0.89 -6.46
CA PRO A 116 22.11 -0.72 -5.02
C PRO A 116 22.20 -2.01 -4.18
N GLN A 117 21.73 -3.16 -4.68
CA GLN A 117 21.40 -4.30 -3.79
C GLN A 117 22.36 -5.50 -3.80
N GLU A 118 23.22 -5.74 -4.80
CA GLU A 118 24.04 -6.98 -4.85
C GLU A 118 25.51 -6.83 -4.44
N TRP A 119 26.05 -5.61 -4.32
CA TRP A 119 27.50 -5.41 -4.11
C TRP A 119 27.98 -5.61 -2.67
N ARG A 120 27.08 -5.84 -1.70
CA ARG A 120 27.44 -5.94 -0.28
C ARG A 120 27.74 -7.37 0.21
N GLU A 121 27.41 -8.40 -0.56
CA GLU A 121 27.42 -9.79 -0.04
C GLU A 121 28.44 -10.76 -0.67
N ARG A 122 29.25 -10.36 -1.66
CA ARG A 122 30.22 -11.29 -2.27
C ARG A 122 31.65 -10.80 -2.13
N GLY A 123 32.23 -11.09 -0.96
CA GLY A 123 33.65 -10.93 -0.63
C GLY A 123 34.57 -11.80 -1.49
N LYS A 124 34.70 -11.49 -2.78
CA LYS A 124 35.82 -11.91 -3.62
C LYS A 124 36.54 -10.67 -4.12
N LYS A 125 37.73 -10.43 -3.58
CA LYS A 125 38.73 -9.49 -4.10
C LYS A 125 39.16 -9.96 -5.50
N VAL A 126 38.41 -9.55 -6.52
CA VAL A 126 38.95 -9.41 -7.87
C VAL A 126 39.05 -7.91 -8.09
N ASN A 127 40.27 -7.43 -8.35
CA ASN A 127 40.56 -6.01 -8.45
C ASN A 127 40.04 -5.47 -9.79
N ILE A 128 38.71 -5.33 -9.89
CA ILE A 128 37.98 -4.83 -11.06
C ILE A 128 38.35 -3.36 -11.36
N SER A 129 38.88 -2.63 -10.36
CA SER A 129 39.45 -1.29 -10.54
C SER A 129 40.64 -1.28 -11.50
N SER A 130 41.40 -2.37 -11.60
CA SER A 130 42.65 -2.41 -12.37
C SER A 130 42.40 -2.59 -13.87
N ILE A 131 41.38 -3.35 -14.29
CA ILE A 131 41.15 -3.64 -15.73
C ILE A 131 40.24 -2.58 -16.37
N ILE A 132 39.20 -2.13 -15.66
CA ILE A 132 38.34 -1.03 -16.11
C ILE A 132 39.12 0.29 -16.05
N GLY A 133 39.94 0.48 -15.02
CA GLY A 133 40.90 1.58 -14.94
C GLY A 133 41.88 1.55 -16.11
N LEU A 134 42.60 0.45 -16.36
CA LEU A 134 43.65 0.46 -17.39
C LEU A 134 43.13 0.64 -18.82
N VAL A 135 41.98 0.07 -19.20
CA VAL A 135 41.48 0.20 -20.58
C VAL A 135 40.80 1.55 -20.81
N PHE A 136 40.02 2.04 -19.84
CA PHE A 136 39.32 3.33 -19.97
C PHE A 136 40.26 4.52 -19.69
N LEU A 137 41.20 4.40 -18.76
CA LEU A 137 42.25 5.41 -18.54
C LEU A 137 43.19 5.48 -19.75
N SER A 138 43.51 4.36 -20.42
CA SER A 138 44.30 4.40 -21.67
C SER A 138 43.55 5.07 -22.83
N LEU A 139 42.21 4.99 -22.87
CA LEU A 139 41.37 5.60 -23.90
C LEU A 139 40.97 7.05 -23.62
N VAL A 140 40.97 7.44 -22.34
CA VAL A 140 40.67 8.82 -21.90
C VAL A 140 41.96 9.65 -21.82
N LEU A 141 43.11 9.06 -21.47
CA LEU A 141 44.43 9.70 -21.60
C LEU A 141 44.92 9.78 -23.05
N LEU A 142 44.18 9.17 -23.97
CA LEU A 142 44.37 9.26 -25.42
C LEU A 142 44.05 10.66 -25.96
N LEU A 143 43.49 11.55 -25.13
CA LEU A 143 42.99 12.85 -25.54
C LEU A 143 43.29 13.93 -24.50
N ASP A 144 44.52 14.04 -24.00
CA ASP A 144 45.01 15.38 -23.64
C ASP A 144 46.54 15.55 -23.58
N GLU A 145 46.93 16.67 -24.19
CA GLU A 145 48.17 17.46 -24.23
C GLU A 145 49.57 16.85 -23.94
N LYS A 146 50.31 16.60 -25.03
CA LYS A 146 51.50 17.40 -25.43
C LYS A 146 52.02 16.96 -26.79
N LEU A 147 51.37 17.37 -27.89
CA LEU A 147 51.82 17.00 -29.24
C LEU A 147 51.81 18.17 -30.23
N PRO A 148 52.81 18.26 -31.14
CA PRO A 148 52.99 19.41 -32.04
C PRO A 148 51.82 19.58 -33.03
N GLN A 149 51.53 20.85 -33.32
CA GLN A 149 50.49 21.35 -34.23
C GLN A 149 50.47 20.63 -35.60
N SER A 150 49.51 19.74 -35.82
CA SER A 150 48.84 19.53 -37.14
C SER A 150 47.75 18.44 -37.14
N PHE A 151 47.02 18.20 -36.04
CA PHE A 151 45.91 17.23 -36.03
C PHE A 151 44.68 17.82 -35.35
N PRO A 152 43.46 17.47 -35.80
CA PRO A 152 42.24 18.07 -35.29
C PRO A 152 42.01 17.68 -33.83
N THR A 153 41.81 18.69 -32.98
CA THR A 153 41.46 18.57 -31.57
C THR A 153 40.22 17.68 -31.40
N PHE A 154 40.20 16.83 -30.37
CA PHE A 154 39.01 16.03 -30.07
C PHE A 154 37.84 16.93 -29.71
N SER A 155 36.79 16.86 -30.52
CA SER A 155 35.48 17.43 -30.22
C SER A 155 34.48 16.30 -30.05
N GLU A 156 33.70 16.34 -28.97
CA GLU A 156 32.60 15.42 -28.70
C GLU A 156 31.63 15.31 -29.89
N GLU A 157 31.33 16.43 -30.53
CA GLU A 157 30.46 16.53 -31.71
C GLU A 157 30.99 15.72 -32.92
N ARG A 158 32.30 15.72 -33.16
CA ARG A 158 32.93 15.01 -34.31
C ARG A 158 33.27 13.55 -34.01
N HIS A 159 33.42 13.16 -32.74
CA HIS A 159 33.88 11.83 -32.34
C HIS A 159 32.87 11.02 -31.51
N SER A 160 31.67 11.55 -31.29
CA SER A 160 30.55 10.89 -30.61
C SER A 160 30.27 9.48 -31.14
N VAL A 161 30.33 9.29 -32.46
CA VAL A 161 30.15 7.99 -33.11
C VAL A 161 31.25 7.01 -32.69
N LEU A 162 32.51 7.45 -32.69
CA LEU A 162 33.65 6.61 -32.24
C LEU A 162 33.52 6.21 -30.77
N CYS A 163 33.17 7.16 -29.90
CA CYS A 163 32.94 6.89 -28.49
C CYS A 163 31.79 5.90 -28.28
N SER A 164 30.69 6.04 -29.01
CA SER A 164 29.55 5.13 -28.92
C SER A 164 29.92 3.70 -29.33
N GLU A 165 30.71 3.53 -30.39
CA GLU A 165 31.15 2.23 -30.89
C GLU A 165 32.18 1.57 -29.96
N LEU A 166 33.11 2.35 -29.40
CA LEU A 166 34.03 1.87 -28.36
C LEU A 166 33.29 1.45 -27.09
N LYS A 167 32.26 2.20 -26.68
CA LYS A 167 31.38 1.83 -25.57
C LYS A 167 30.65 0.51 -25.85
N GLN A 168 30.13 0.30 -27.05
CA GLN A 168 29.49 -0.96 -27.44
C GLN A 168 30.48 -2.13 -27.45
N LEU A 169 31.68 -1.95 -28.02
CA LEU A 169 32.74 -2.95 -28.01
C LEU A 169 33.15 -3.32 -26.58
N TYR A 170 33.29 -2.34 -25.70
CA TYR A 170 33.55 -2.55 -24.28
C TYR A 170 32.45 -3.37 -23.60
N VAL A 171 31.18 -3.04 -23.84
CA VAL A 171 30.07 -3.81 -23.29
C VAL A 171 30.15 -5.26 -23.77
N ALA A 172 30.34 -5.51 -25.08
CA ALA A 172 30.46 -6.85 -25.64
C ALA A 172 31.60 -7.67 -25.01
N ILE A 173 32.79 -7.07 -24.88
CA ILE A 173 33.95 -7.73 -24.26
C ILE A 173 33.65 -8.08 -22.80
N THR A 174 33.12 -7.12 -22.02
CA THR A 174 32.84 -7.31 -20.58
C THR A 174 31.70 -8.26 -20.27
N ARG A 175 30.91 -8.70 -21.27
CA ARG A 175 29.93 -9.77 -21.09
C ARG A 175 30.56 -11.16 -20.98
N THR A 176 31.85 -11.28 -21.31
CA THR A 176 32.57 -12.56 -21.39
C THR A 176 33.29 -12.89 -20.09
N ARG A 177 33.08 -14.10 -19.56
CA ARG A 177 33.76 -14.57 -18.33
C ARG A 177 34.97 -15.46 -18.60
N GLN A 178 35.00 -16.20 -19.71
CA GLN A 178 36.07 -17.15 -20.03
C GLN A 178 36.66 -16.93 -21.42
N ARG A 179 35.86 -17.08 -22.50
CA ARG A 179 36.40 -17.06 -23.88
C ARG A 179 35.66 -16.07 -24.76
N LEU A 180 36.39 -15.12 -25.32
CA LEU A 180 35.89 -14.19 -26.33
C LEU A 180 36.42 -14.61 -27.70
N TRP A 181 35.50 -14.87 -28.63
CA TRP A 181 35.81 -15.04 -30.05
C TRP A 181 35.30 -13.85 -30.82
N ILE A 182 36.11 -13.29 -31.70
CA ILE A 182 35.71 -12.21 -32.60
C ILE A 182 35.78 -12.77 -34.01
N CYS A 183 34.65 -12.76 -34.71
CA CYS A 183 34.52 -13.27 -36.07
C CYS A 183 34.05 -12.14 -36.98
N GLU A 184 34.87 -11.78 -37.97
CA GLU A 184 34.60 -10.68 -38.90
C GLU A 184 34.63 -11.21 -40.33
N ASN A 185 33.61 -10.85 -41.13
CA ASN A 185 33.54 -11.26 -42.53
C ASN A 185 34.22 -10.25 -43.46
N LYS A 186 34.41 -9.00 -43.00
CA LYS A 186 35.02 -7.90 -43.75
C LYS A 186 36.38 -7.58 -43.16
N GLU A 187 37.39 -8.36 -43.54
CA GLU A 187 38.76 -8.25 -43.01
C GLU A 187 39.30 -6.83 -43.13
N GLU A 188 39.04 -6.13 -44.24
CA GLU A 188 39.53 -4.76 -44.48
C GLU A 188 39.15 -3.77 -43.36
N LEU A 189 37.96 -3.93 -42.78
CA LEU A 189 37.42 -3.03 -41.75
C LEU A 189 37.91 -3.40 -40.34
N SER A 190 38.24 -4.67 -40.11
CA SER A 190 38.65 -5.18 -38.80
C SER A 190 40.16 -5.24 -38.62
N ASN A 191 40.92 -5.35 -39.73
CA ASN A 191 42.39 -5.42 -39.75
C ASN A 191 43.08 -4.36 -38.87
N PRO A 192 42.70 -3.08 -38.87
CA PRO A 192 43.37 -2.09 -38.03
C PRO A 192 43.33 -2.42 -36.54
N MET A 193 42.20 -2.94 -36.04
CA MET A 193 42.05 -3.32 -34.63
C MET A 193 42.70 -4.67 -34.34
N PHE A 194 42.58 -5.63 -35.26
CA PHE A 194 43.23 -6.94 -35.12
C PHE A 194 44.75 -6.85 -35.15
N ASP A 195 45.32 -6.06 -36.06
CA ASP A 195 46.77 -5.84 -36.16
C ASP A 195 47.32 -5.21 -34.87
N TYR A 196 46.58 -4.25 -34.31
CA TYR A 196 46.91 -3.68 -33.01
C TYR A 196 46.90 -4.75 -31.90
N TRP A 197 45.81 -5.49 -31.74
CA TRP A 197 45.71 -6.50 -30.70
C TRP A 197 46.73 -7.64 -30.88
N LYS A 198 47.06 -7.99 -32.13
CA LYS A 198 48.07 -8.98 -32.48
C LYS A 198 49.46 -8.49 -32.09
N LEU A 199 49.79 -7.23 -32.41
CA LEU A 199 51.07 -6.64 -32.03
C LEU A 199 51.26 -6.61 -30.51
N ARG A 200 50.18 -6.32 -29.77
CA ARG A 200 50.16 -6.31 -28.31
C ARG A 200 50.08 -7.70 -27.68
N GLY A 201 50.00 -8.77 -28.47
CA GLY A 201 49.89 -10.14 -27.99
C GLY A 201 48.59 -10.44 -27.22
N LEU A 202 47.53 -9.66 -27.45
CA LEU A 202 46.25 -9.78 -26.75
C LEU A 202 45.31 -10.79 -27.39
N VAL A 203 45.50 -11.10 -28.67
CA VAL A 203 44.64 -12.02 -29.44
C VAL A 203 45.45 -13.11 -30.12
N GLN A 204 44.84 -14.29 -30.26
CA GLN A 204 45.37 -15.39 -31.03
C GLN A 204 44.53 -15.60 -32.29
N MET A 205 45.18 -15.57 -33.45
CA MET A 205 44.52 -15.88 -34.72
C MET A 205 44.40 -17.39 -34.89
N ARG A 206 43.17 -17.85 -35.15
CA ARG A 206 42.86 -19.25 -35.44
C ARG A 206 42.03 -19.29 -36.71
N LYS A 207 42.37 -20.23 -37.60
CA LYS A 207 41.48 -20.57 -38.72
C LYS A 207 40.27 -21.29 -38.13
N LEU A 208 39.08 -20.87 -38.52
CA LEU A 208 37.86 -21.58 -38.17
C LEU A 208 37.79 -22.87 -38.99
N ASP A 209 38.27 -23.96 -38.40
CA ASP A 209 38.14 -25.32 -38.93
C ASP A 209 37.19 -26.16 -38.07
N ASP A 210 36.91 -27.40 -38.50
CA ASP A 210 35.97 -28.28 -37.78
C ASP A 210 36.49 -28.66 -36.38
N SER A 211 37.81 -28.66 -36.18
CA SER A 211 38.42 -28.93 -34.88
C SER A 211 38.15 -27.76 -33.93
N MET A 212 38.44 -26.53 -34.37
CA MET A 212 38.13 -25.29 -33.65
C MET A 212 36.64 -25.19 -33.33
N ALA A 213 35.77 -25.44 -34.32
CA ALA A 213 34.32 -25.40 -34.13
C ALA A 213 33.84 -26.37 -33.04
N ARG A 214 34.44 -27.58 -32.93
CA ARG A 214 34.12 -28.52 -31.84
C ARG A 214 34.54 -27.97 -30.48
N THR A 215 35.71 -27.32 -30.38
CA THR A 215 36.16 -26.71 -29.11
C THR A 215 35.31 -25.52 -28.67
N MET A 216 34.64 -24.86 -29.61
CA MET A 216 33.72 -23.76 -29.33
C MET A 216 32.37 -24.25 -28.78
N ARG A 217 31.97 -25.51 -29.01
CA ARG A 217 30.69 -26.04 -28.54
C ARG A 217 30.80 -26.53 -27.10
N VAL A 218 29.89 -26.08 -26.25
CA VAL A 218 29.74 -26.58 -24.88
C VAL A 218 28.31 -27.09 -24.74
N ALA A 219 28.15 -28.39 -24.52
CA ALA A 219 26.84 -28.95 -24.23
C ALA A 219 26.34 -28.41 -22.89
N SER A 220 25.05 -28.09 -22.81
CA SER A 220 24.41 -27.68 -21.57
C SER A 220 23.25 -28.61 -21.25
N SER A 221 23.08 -28.88 -19.97
CA SER A 221 21.97 -29.64 -19.43
C SER A 221 20.64 -28.88 -19.59
N PRO A 222 19.50 -29.58 -19.63
CA PRO A 222 18.18 -28.95 -19.61
C PRO A 222 17.98 -27.97 -18.45
N ARG A 223 18.57 -28.25 -17.28
CA ARG A 223 18.50 -27.39 -16.10
C ARG A 223 19.21 -26.05 -16.32
N GLU A 224 20.39 -26.06 -16.93
CA GLU A 224 21.15 -24.83 -17.24
C GLU A 224 20.40 -23.97 -18.25
N TRP A 225 19.81 -24.60 -19.27
CA TRP A 225 18.93 -23.91 -20.23
C TRP A 225 17.73 -23.27 -19.55
N ARG A 226 17.07 -23.98 -18.62
CA ARG A 226 15.94 -23.42 -17.85
C ARG A 226 16.34 -22.22 -17.00
N GLU A 227 17.45 -22.30 -16.27
CA GLU A 227 17.95 -21.19 -15.45
C GLU A 227 18.38 -19.99 -16.30
N ARG A 228 18.95 -20.23 -17.49
CA ARG A 228 19.25 -19.17 -18.45
C ARG A 228 17.97 -18.49 -18.96
N GLY A 229 16.93 -19.26 -19.28
CA GLY A 229 15.64 -18.74 -19.76
C GLY A 229 14.95 -17.83 -18.75
N LYS A 230 15.06 -18.12 -17.44
CA LYS A 230 14.54 -17.25 -16.38
C LYS A 230 15.21 -15.88 -16.30
N LYS A 231 16.49 -15.77 -16.72
CA LYS A 231 17.27 -14.54 -16.69
C LYS A 231 17.20 -13.74 -17.98
N ASN A 232 16.96 -14.42 -19.10
CA ASN A 232 16.97 -13.81 -20.43
C ASN A 232 15.58 -13.88 -21.05
N PHE A 233 14.77 -12.84 -20.82
CA PHE A 233 13.42 -12.75 -21.38
C PHE A 233 13.41 -12.76 -22.92
N VAL A 234 14.38 -12.10 -23.57
CA VAL A 234 14.45 -11.96 -25.03
C VAL A 234 14.58 -13.33 -25.72
N MET A 235 15.38 -14.23 -25.15
CA MET A 235 15.59 -15.59 -25.69
C MET A 235 15.00 -16.69 -24.80
N ALA A 236 14.05 -16.34 -23.91
CA ALA A 236 13.49 -17.26 -22.93
C ALA A 236 12.83 -18.47 -23.60
N MET A 237 12.09 -18.24 -24.68
CA MET A 237 11.42 -19.28 -25.45
C MET A 237 12.41 -20.34 -25.96
N LEU A 238 13.49 -19.93 -26.64
CA LEU A 238 14.54 -20.84 -27.11
C LEU A 238 15.19 -21.61 -25.96
N CYS A 239 15.45 -20.93 -24.83
CA CYS A 239 16.01 -21.58 -23.65
C CYS A 239 15.10 -22.67 -23.10
N PHE A 240 13.79 -22.42 -23.00
CA PHE A 240 12.84 -23.41 -22.51
C PHE A 240 12.60 -24.55 -23.51
N GLU A 241 12.65 -24.28 -24.81
CA GLU A 241 12.63 -25.31 -25.85
C GLU A 241 13.82 -26.26 -25.71
N ARG A 242 15.03 -25.71 -25.51
CA ARG A 242 16.24 -26.49 -25.25
C ARG A 242 16.20 -27.25 -23.93
N ALA A 243 15.48 -26.73 -22.94
CA ALA A 243 15.23 -27.42 -21.69
C ALA A 243 14.16 -28.53 -21.80
N GLY A 244 13.43 -28.61 -22.93
CA GLY A 244 12.28 -29.50 -23.08
C GLY A 244 11.08 -29.11 -22.19
N ASP A 245 11.06 -27.88 -21.68
CA ASP A 245 10.06 -27.41 -20.72
C ASP A 245 8.84 -26.80 -21.42
N THR A 246 7.92 -27.67 -21.85
CA THR A 246 6.76 -27.30 -22.66
C THR A 246 5.86 -26.24 -22.01
N MET A 247 5.73 -26.27 -20.68
CA MET A 247 4.93 -25.30 -19.94
C MET A 247 5.58 -23.90 -19.99
N TRP A 248 6.90 -23.83 -19.75
CA TRP A 248 7.63 -22.57 -19.81
C TRP A 248 7.78 -22.02 -21.22
N VAL A 249 7.84 -22.88 -22.25
CA VAL A 249 7.75 -22.45 -23.66
C VAL A 249 6.40 -21.77 -23.94
N LYS A 250 5.28 -22.40 -23.56
CA LYS A 250 3.95 -21.80 -23.70
C LYS A 250 3.86 -20.46 -22.96
N MET A 251 4.40 -20.39 -21.75
CA MET A 251 4.45 -19.16 -20.96
C MET A 251 5.24 -18.05 -21.67
N ALA A 252 6.46 -18.33 -22.13
CA ALA A 252 7.28 -17.35 -22.84
C ALA A 252 6.61 -16.89 -24.14
N LYS A 253 6.00 -17.81 -24.90
CA LYS A 253 5.25 -17.47 -26.10
C LYS A 253 4.06 -16.57 -25.79
N ALA A 254 3.32 -16.81 -24.70
CA ALA A 254 2.18 -15.97 -24.30
C ALA A 254 2.59 -14.54 -23.96
N TYR A 255 3.69 -14.37 -23.22
CA TYR A 255 4.24 -13.03 -22.94
C TYR A 255 4.76 -12.33 -24.20
N ASN A 256 5.37 -13.05 -25.13
CA ASN A 256 5.80 -12.46 -26.41
C ASN A 256 4.62 -11.99 -27.27
N LEU A 257 3.53 -12.77 -27.32
CA LEU A 257 2.30 -12.37 -27.99
C LEU A 257 1.70 -11.15 -27.32
N ARG A 258 1.69 -11.10 -25.98
CA ARG A 258 1.23 -9.94 -25.22
C ARG A 258 2.03 -8.67 -25.55
N ALA A 259 3.36 -8.75 -25.51
CA ALA A 259 4.23 -7.63 -25.89
C ALA A 259 4.01 -7.19 -27.35
N SER A 260 3.78 -8.14 -28.27
CA SER A 260 3.45 -7.86 -29.67
C SER A 260 2.09 -7.14 -29.80
N ALA A 261 1.09 -7.54 -29.01
CA ALA A 261 -0.18 -6.84 -28.94
C ALA A 261 0.04 -5.39 -28.48
N ASP A 262 0.78 -5.20 -27.38
CA ASP A 262 1.05 -3.86 -26.84
C ASP A 262 1.82 -2.96 -27.82
N GLN A 263 2.72 -3.52 -28.65
CA GLN A 263 3.38 -2.78 -29.71
C GLN A 263 2.44 -2.35 -30.83
N MET A 264 1.45 -3.18 -31.17
CA MET A 264 0.45 -2.90 -32.21
C MET A 264 -0.69 -1.99 -31.70
N ARG A 265 -0.76 -1.75 -30.39
CA ARG A 265 -1.78 -0.92 -29.73
C ARG A 265 -1.74 0.49 -30.32
N GLY A 266 -2.82 0.88 -30.99
CA GLY A 266 -2.97 2.19 -31.64
C GLY A 266 -2.45 2.30 -33.09
N THR A 267 -1.60 1.37 -33.56
CA THR A 267 -1.11 1.36 -34.95
C THR A 267 -1.88 0.40 -35.85
N ASN A 268 -2.25 -0.78 -35.33
CA ASN A 268 -3.03 -1.77 -36.06
C ASN A 268 -3.97 -2.52 -35.10
N HIS A 269 -5.25 -2.14 -35.13
CA HIS A 269 -6.25 -2.68 -34.22
C HIS A 269 -6.52 -4.18 -34.46
N GLU A 270 -6.55 -4.64 -35.71
CA GLU A 270 -6.81 -6.04 -36.04
C GLU A 270 -5.68 -6.96 -35.56
N ALA A 271 -4.43 -6.55 -35.78
CA ALA A 271 -3.26 -7.29 -35.29
C ALA A 271 -3.20 -7.32 -33.76
N PHE A 272 -3.56 -6.21 -33.11
CA PHE A 272 -3.69 -6.14 -31.65
C PHE A 272 -4.70 -7.18 -31.13
N LEU A 273 -5.91 -7.21 -31.69
CA LEU A 273 -6.96 -8.16 -31.28
C LEU A 273 -6.51 -9.62 -31.47
N GLY A 274 -5.86 -9.92 -32.60
CA GLY A 274 -5.32 -11.25 -32.88
C GLY A 274 -4.28 -11.69 -31.85
N TYR A 275 -3.26 -10.86 -31.60
CA TYR A 275 -2.21 -11.18 -30.64
C TYR A 275 -2.70 -11.24 -29.19
N ALA A 276 -3.58 -10.31 -28.79
CA ALA A 276 -4.14 -10.30 -27.44
C ALA A 276 -5.00 -11.53 -27.18
N ARG A 277 -5.80 -11.99 -28.16
CA ARG A 277 -6.61 -13.20 -28.03
C ARG A 277 -5.76 -14.47 -27.95
N GLU A 278 -4.77 -14.63 -28.82
CA GLU A 278 -3.87 -15.78 -28.77
C GLU A 278 -3.09 -15.80 -27.44
N ALA A 279 -2.66 -14.64 -26.93
CA ALA A 279 -2.02 -14.53 -25.62
C ALA A 279 -2.96 -14.97 -24.49
N ALA A 280 -4.22 -14.49 -24.49
CA ALA A 280 -5.22 -14.81 -23.47
C ALA A 280 -5.49 -16.32 -23.37
N GLU A 281 -5.77 -16.96 -24.50
CA GLU A 281 -6.04 -18.40 -24.59
C GLU A 281 -4.84 -19.23 -24.11
N MET A 282 -3.62 -18.82 -24.46
CA MET A 282 -2.43 -19.48 -23.97
C MET A 282 -2.25 -19.30 -22.47
N PHE A 283 -2.49 -18.12 -21.92
CA PHE A 283 -2.45 -17.87 -20.47
C PHE A 283 -3.49 -18.72 -19.72
N GLU A 284 -4.71 -18.85 -20.24
CA GLU A 284 -5.71 -19.76 -19.66
C GLU A 284 -5.22 -21.21 -19.67
N SER A 285 -4.67 -21.68 -20.80
CA SER A 285 -4.20 -23.07 -20.96
C SER A 285 -3.08 -23.48 -20.00
N ILE A 286 -2.32 -22.50 -19.47
CA ILE A 286 -1.23 -22.72 -18.50
C ILE A 286 -1.64 -22.39 -17.05
N GLY A 287 -2.91 -22.03 -16.82
CA GLY A 287 -3.43 -21.67 -15.49
C GLY A 287 -3.01 -20.28 -15.00
N LYS A 288 -2.56 -19.39 -15.90
CA LYS A 288 -2.23 -17.98 -15.58
C LYS A 288 -3.47 -17.10 -15.75
N HIS A 289 -4.47 -17.36 -14.91
CA HIS A 289 -5.81 -16.79 -15.01
C HIS A 289 -5.84 -15.26 -14.94
N GLU A 290 -5.04 -14.64 -14.08
CA GLU A 290 -4.96 -13.17 -13.99
C GLU A 290 -4.44 -12.53 -15.30
N SER A 291 -3.37 -13.08 -15.87
CA SER A 291 -2.82 -12.59 -17.14
C SER A 291 -3.80 -12.80 -18.31
N ALA A 292 -4.53 -13.91 -18.30
CA ALA A 292 -5.59 -14.17 -19.27
C ALA A 292 -6.73 -13.16 -19.15
N ALA A 293 -7.27 -12.97 -17.94
CA ALA A 293 -8.36 -12.03 -17.66
C ALA A 293 -7.97 -10.60 -18.06
N SER A 294 -6.74 -10.17 -17.76
CA SER A 294 -6.23 -8.87 -18.22
C SER A 294 -6.24 -8.74 -19.74
N CYS A 295 -5.89 -9.80 -20.49
CA CYS A 295 -5.96 -9.77 -21.95
C CYS A 295 -7.41 -9.70 -22.44
N TYR A 296 -8.36 -10.40 -21.80
CA TYR A 296 -9.78 -10.30 -22.13
C TYR A 296 -10.36 -8.91 -21.85
N CYS A 297 -9.93 -8.23 -20.78
CA CYS A 297 -10.29 -6.83 -20.54
C CYS A 297 -9.84 -5.93 -21.69
N ASP A 298 -8.59 -6.08 -22.15
CA ASP A 298 -8.07 -5.30 -23.28
C ASP A 298 -8.81 -5.58 -24.60
N LEU A 299 -9.40 -6.77 -24.74
CA LEU A 299 -10.25 -7.15 -25.88
C LEU A 299 -11.69 -6.63 -25.76
N GLY A 300 -12.08 -6.06 -24.61
CA GLY A 300 -13.46 -5.66 -24.31
C GLY A 300 -14.37 -6.83 -23.91
N GLU A 301 -13.84 -8.03 -23.72
CA GLU A 301 -14.57 -9.21 -23.25
C GLU A 301 -14.70 -9.19 -21.72
N TYR A 302 -15.27 -8.10 -21.19
CA TYR A 302 -15.27 -7.79 -19.75
C TYR A 302 -16.03 -8.80 -18.90
N GLU A 303 -17.14 -9.34 -19.39
CA GLU A 303 -17.92 -10.36 -18.66
C GLU A 303 -17.10 -11.63 -18.43
N ARG A 304 -16.38 -12.09 -19.47
CA ARG A 304 -15.47 -13.25 -19.36
C ARG A 304 -14.33 -12.96 -18.38
N ALA A 305 -13.73 -11.78 -18.48
CA ALA A 305 -12.66 -11.37 -17.57
C ALA A 305 -13.14 -11.30 -16.11
N GLY A 306 -14.33 -10.72 -15.88
CA GLY A 306 -14.96 -10.62 -14.56
C GLY A 306 -15.20 -11.99 -13.94
N ASN A 307 -15.71 -12.94 -14.73
CA ASN A 307 -15.91 -14.32 -14.29
C ASN A 307 -14.60 -15.00 -13.87
N ILE A 308 -13.52 -14.82 -14.64
CA ILE A 308 -12.20 -15.38 -14.30
C ILE A 308 -11.64 -14.74 -13.01
N TYR A 309 -11.80 -13.42 -12.84
CA TYR A 309 -11.34 -12.73 -11.64
C TYR A 309 -12.11 -13.15 -10.39
N LEU A 310 -13.45 -13.28 -10.49
CA LEU A 310 -14.30 -13.64 -9.38
C LEU A 310 -14.09 -15.09 -8.94
N HIS A 311 -14.21 -16.02 -9.88
CA HIS A 311 -14.26 -17.45 -9.56
C HIS A 311 -12.90 -18.12 -9.43
N THR A 312 -11.92 -17.66 -10.20
CA THR A 312 -10.61 -18.32 -10.26
C THR A 312 -9.53 -17.56 -9.50
N CYS A 313 -9.57 -16.22 -9.54
CA CYS A 313 -8.55 -15.39 -8.88
C CYS A 313 -8.97 -14.91 -7.48
N GLY A 314 -10.26 -14.94 -7.16
CA GLY A 314 -10.80 -14.41 -5.89
C GLY A 314 -10.66 -12.89 -5.75
N LYS A 315 -10.49 -12.16 -6.85
CA LYS A 315 -10.31 -10.70 -6.84
C LYS A 315 -11.66 -9.99 -7.09
N VAL A 316 -12.40 -9.80 -6.00
CA VAL A 316 -13.77 -9.27 -6.00
C VAL A 316 -13.84 -7.90 -6.67
N ASP A 317 -13.01 -6.94 -6.23
CA ASP A 317 -13.08 -5.55 -6.72
C ASP A 317 -12.80 -5.47 -8.23
N THR A 318 -11.75 -6.14 -8.71
CA THR A 318 -11.43 -6.16 -10.14
C THR A 318 -12.50 -6.87 -10.97
N ALA A 319 -13.17 -7.88 -10.41
CA ALA A 319 -14.28 -8.55 -11.09
C ALA A 319 -15.49 -7.62 -11.20
N ALA A 320 -15.83 -6.92 -10.10
CA ALA A 320 -16.91 -5.93 -10.06
C ALA A 320 -16.65 -4.78 -11.05
N GLU A 321 -15.42 -4.29 -11.16
CA GLU A 321 -15.03 -3.31 -12.18
C GLU A 321 -15.26 -3.83 -13.61
N CYS A 322 -14.86 -5.07 -13.89
CA CYS A 322 -15.09 -5.70 -15.20
C CYS A 322 -16.60 -5.83 -15.51
N PHE A 323 -17.40 -6.31 -14.57
CA PHE A 323 -18.85 -6.41 -14.78
C PHE A 323 -19.52 -5.04 -14.93
N SER A 324 -19.00 -4.01 -14.26
CA SER A 324 -19.47 -2.63 -14.43
C SER A 324 -19.19 -2.12 -15.84
N LEU A 325 -17.99 -2.39 -16.38
CA LEU A 325 -17.64 -2.07 -17.77
C LEU A 325 -18.47 -2.87 -18.79
N ALA A 326 -18.92 -4.07 -18.43
CA ALA A 326 -19.84 -4.87 -19.25
C ALA A 326 -21.30 -4.35 -19.21
N GLY A 327 -21.66 -3.47 -18.27
CA GLY A 327 -23.04 -3.08 -17.99
C GLY A 327 -23.84 -4.15 -17.23
N CYS A 328 -23.17 -5.16 -16.70
CA CYS A 328 -23.72 -6.32 -15.99
C CYS A 328 -23.79 -6.04 -14.47
N TYR A 329 -24.58 -5.05 -14.06
CA TYR A 329 -24.67 -4.65 -12.64
C TYR A 329 -25.24 -5.73 -11.72
N SER A 330 -25.96 -6.67 -12.29
CA SER A 330 -26.52 -7.81 -11.59
C SER A 330 -25.40 -8.74 -11.08
N GLU A 331 -24.32 -8.86 -11.85
CA GLU A 331 -23.11 -9.63 -11.60
C GLU A 331 -22.13 -8.83 -10.72
N VAL A 332 -22.13 -7.50 -10.81
CA VAL A 332 -21.42 -6.60 -9.86
C VAL A 332 -21.91 -6.83 -8.43
N ALA A 333 -23.24 -6.79 -8.23
CA ALA A 333 -23.84 -7.07 -6.93
C ALA A 333 -23.50 -8.48 -6.43
N GLU A 334 -23.55 -9.48 -7.32
CA GLU A 334 -23.19 -10.86 -6.98
C GLU A 334 -21.70 -11.00 -6.61
N ALA A 335 -20.80 -10.30 -7.30
CA ALA A 335 -19.37 -10.28 -6.98
C ALA A 335 -19.14 -9.75 -5.56
N TYR A 336 -19.74 -8.59 -5.22
CA TYR A 336 -19.65 -8.03 -3.88
C TYR A 336 -20.30 -8.91 -2.81
N ALA A 337 -21.44 -9.54 -3.12
CA ALA A 337 -22.10 -10.48 -2.22
C ALA A 337 -21.22 -11.70 -1.91
N LYS A 338 -20.52 -12.26 -2.91
CA LYS A 338 -19.58 -13.37 -2.72
C LYS A 338 -18.29 -12.96 -2.02
N GLY A 339 -17.94 -11.68 -2.09
CA GLY A 339 -16.78 -11.09 -1.42
C GLY A 339 -17.04 -10.58 -0.01
N ASP A 340 -18.20 -10.88 0.58
CA ASP A 340 -18.66 -10.38 1.89
C ASP A 340 -18.68 -8.83 1.99
N GLN A 341 -18.76 -8.14 0.85
CA GLN A 341 -18.83 -6.68 0.78
C GLN A 341 -20.29 -6.21 0.71
N PHE A 342 -21.04 -6.45 1.79
CA PHE A 342 -22.50 -6.23 1.84
C PHE A 342 -22.91 -4.80 1.51
N SER A 343 -22.23 -3.79 2.06
CA SER A 343 -22.53 -2.37 1.79
C SER A 343 -22.42 -2.03 0.30
N ASN A 344 -21.36 -2.50 -0.37
CA ASN A 344 -21.15 -2.24 -1.80
C ASN A 344 -22.20 -2.94 -2.66
N CYS A 345 -22.56 -4.18 -2.30
CA CYS A 345 -23.64 -4.92 -2.97
C CYS A 345 -24.98 -4.16 -2.91
N LEU A 346 -25.39 -3.71 -1.73
CA LEU A 346 -26.67 -3.01 -1.53
C LEU A 346 -26.68 -1.63 -2.22
N LEU A 347 -25.54 -0.93 -2.19
CA LEU A 347 -25.39 0.36 -2.88
C LEU A 347 -25.62 0.18 -4.39
N VAL A 348 -24.95 -0.80 -5.01
CA VAL A 348 -25.14 -1.10 -6.44
C VAL A 348 -26.59 -1.49 -6.73
N CYS A 349 -27.19 -2.35 -5.90
CA CYS A 349 -28.59 -2.72 -6.07
C CYS A 349 -29.54 -1.52 -6.00
N LYS A 350 -29.27 -0.55 -5.11
CA LYS A 350 -30.07 0.67 -4.97
C LYS A 350 -29.90 1.62 -6.13
N GLU A 351 -28.66 1.86 -6.58
CA GLU A 351 -28.34 2.76 -7.70
C GLU A 351 -28.94 2.23 -9.01
N GLU A 352 -28.83 0.92 -9.25
CA GLU A 352 -29.28 0.27 -10.47
C GLU A 352 -30.72 -0.29 -10.38
N LYS A 353 -31.44 0.06 -9.30
CA LYS A 353 -32.86 -0.29 -9.06
C LYS A 353 -33.15 -1.80 -9.08
N LEU A 354 -32.20 -2.62 -8.63
CA LEU A 354 -32.29 -4.07 -8.51
C LEU A 354 -33.00 -4.51 -7.21
N PHE A 355 -34.18 -3.96 -6.94
CA PHE A 355 -34.88 -4.13 -5.64
C PHE A 355 -35.20 -5.60 -5.31
N ASP A 356 -35.49 -6.43 -6.31
CA ASP A 356 -35.79 -7.86 -6.09
C ASP A 356 -34.55 -8.64 -5.65
N LYS A 357 -33.37 -8.34 -6.23
CA LYS A 357 -32.10 -8.94 -5.80
C LYS A 357 -31.69 -8.40 -4.43
N ASP A 358 -31.88 -7.11 -4.18
CA ASP A 358 -31.61 -6.46 -2.89
C ASP A 358 -32.36 -7.15 -1.74
N LEU A 359 -33.67 -7.29 -1.88
CA LEU A 359 -34.54 -8.01 -0.94
C LEU A 359 -34.14 -9.49 -0.81
N GLY A 360 -33.75 -10.12 -1.93
CA GLY A 360 -33.24 -11.49 -1.95
C GLY A 360 -31.98 -11.66 -1.11
N TYR A 361 -30.98 -10.77 -1.28
CA TYR A 361 -29.74 -10.78 -0.51
C TYR A 361 -29.99 -10.48 0.97
N ILE A 362 -30.79 -9.47 1.28
CA ILE A 362 -31.15 -9.14 2.67
C ILE A 362 -31.81 -10.32 3.36
N LYS A 363 -32.76 -10.99 2.69
CA LYS A 363 -33.44 -12.17 3.24
C LYS A 363 -32.49 -13.34 3.43
N TYR A 364 -31.70 -13.67 2.41
CA TYR A 364 -30.70 -14.73 2.46
C TYR A 364 -29.71 -14.51 3.60
N TRP A 365 -29.12 -13.31 3.67
CA TRP A 365 -28.17 -12.98 4.71
C TRP A 365 -28.81 -12.95 6.11
N LYS A 366 -30.08 -12.48 6.25
CA LYS A 366 -30.83 -12.52 7.51
C LYS A 366 -31.05 -13.95 8.01
N GLU A 367 -31.34 -14.88 7.12
CA GLU A 367 -31.44 -16.31 7.45
C GLU A 367 -30.07 -16.91 7.82
N SER A 368 -29.00 -16.48 7.14
CA SER A 368 -27.62 -16.89 7.42
C SER A 368 -26.96 -16.23 8.63
N VAL A 369 -27.56 -15.22 9.28
CA VAL A 369 -27.04 -14.59 10.52
C VAL A 369 -26.73 -15.65 11.60
N LYS A 370 -27.51 -16.73 11.64
CA LYS A 370 -27.31 -17.85 12.57
C LYS A 370 -26.09 -18.73 12.24
N GLU A 371 -25.64 -18.72 10.99
CA GLU A 371 -24.55 -19.56 10.46
C GLU A 371 -23.17 -18.87 10.45
N PHE A 372 -23.09 -17.54 10.64
CA PHE A 372 -21.79 -16.86 10.73
C PHE A 372 -20.97 -17.42 11.89
N TYR A 373 -19.73 -17.81 11.58
CA TYR A 373 -18.80 -18.44 12.51
C TYR A 373 -18.26 -17.47 13.59
N SER A 374 -18.38 -16.15 13.36
CA SER A 374 -17.81 -15.10 14.21
C SER A 374 -18.88 -14.07 14.59
N MET A 375 -18.90 -13.69 15.88
CA MET A 375 -19.75 -12.60 16.38
C MET A 375 -19.42 -11.25 15.73
N GLU A 376 -18.15 -11.01 15.38
CA GLU A 376 -17.71 -9.78 14.73
C GLU A 376 -18.32 -9.64 13.31
N SER A 377 -18.42 -10.76 12.58
CA SER A 377 -19.06 -10.76 11.26
C SER A 377 -20.55 -10.45 11.36
N LYS A 378 -21.23 -10.95 12.40
CA LYS A 378 -22.65 -10.63 12.66
C LYS A 378 -22.83 -9.14 13.01
N ARG A 379 -21.93 -8.58 13.84
CA ARG A 379 -21.92 -7.16 14.21
C ARG A 379 -21.72 -6.25 13.00
N VAL A 380 -20.69 -6.50 12.19
CA VAL A 380 -20.38 -5.72 10.98
C VAL A 380 -21.56 -5.79 10.01
N PHE A 381 -22.12 -6.98 9.80
CA PHE A 381 -23.28 -7.18 8.95
C PHE A 381 -24.50 -6.37 9.42
N LEU A 382 -24.93 -6.52 10.67
CA LEU A 382 -26.12 -5.82 11.20
C LEU A 382 -25.93 -4.30 11.28
N LYS A 383 -24.73 -3.82 11.62
CA LYS A 383 -24.38 -2.39 11.58
C LYS A 383 -24.42 -1.83 10.16
N SER A 384 -23.87 -2.57 9.18
CA SER A 384 -23.84 -2.14 7.78
C SER A 384 -25.23 -2.01 7.15
N LEU A 385 -26.19 -2.79 7.63
CA LEU A 385 -27.58 -2.78 7.19
C LEU A 385 -28.48 -1.82 7.97
N GLY A 386 -27.98 -1.22 9.06
CA GLY A 386 -28.78 -0.39 9.96
C GLY A 386 -29.82 -1.17 10.77
N PHE A 387 -29.69 -2.49 10.89
CA PHE A 387 -30.58 -3.33 11.69
C PHE A 387 -30.20 -3.29 13.18
N LEU A 388 -30.30 -2.10 13.79
CA LEU A 388 -29.90 -1.84 15.17
C LEU A 388 -30.71 -2.65 16.19
N GLY A 389 -31.98 -2.95 15.90
CA GLY A 389 -32.80 -3.80 16.78
C GLY A 389 -32.37 -5.27 16.79
N ASP A 390 -32.04 -5.83 15.62
CA ASP A 390 -31.50 -7.19 15.52
C ASP A 390 -30.08 -7.28 16.12
N LEU A 391 -29.30 -6.19 16.05
CA LEU A 391 -27.99 -6.07 16.71
C LEU A 391 -28.13 -6.04 18.24
N LEU A 392 -29.09 -5.28 18.77
CA LEU A 392 -29.36 -5.21 20.21
C LEU A 392 -29.70 -6.60 20.78
N LEU A 393 -30.63 -7.32 20.14
CA LEU A 393 -30.99 -8.69 20.51
C LEU A 393 -29.78 -9.63 20.49
N LEU A 394 -28.89 -9.50 19.50
CA LEU A 394 -27.68 -10.31 19.40
C LEU A 394 -26.69 -10.02 20.54
N GLU A 395 -26.50 -8.76 20.93
CA GLU A 395 -25.65 -8.37 22.05
C GLU A 395 -26.24 -8.87 23.39
N GLU A 396 -27.57 -8.79 23.56
CA GLU A 396 -28.27 -9.32 24.73
C GLU A 396 -28.15 -10.84 24.86
N GLU A 397 -28.38 -11.59 23.78
CA GLU A 397 -28.27 -13.06 23.75
C GLU A 397 -26.84 -13.56 23.97
N SER A 398 -25.84 -12.75 23.59
CA SER A 398 -24.42 -13.07 23.76
C SER A 398 -23.81 -12.56 25.07
N GLY A 399 -24.60 -11.90 25.91
CA GLY A 399 -24.18 -11.38 27.22
C GLY A 399 -23.26 -10.16 27.16
N GLN A 400 -23.20 -9.46 26.02
CA GLN A 400 -22.42 -8.25 25.80
C GLN A 400 -23.26 -7.01 26.16
N PHE A 401 -23.58 -6.91 27.44
CA PHE A 401 -24.55 -5.92 27.94
C PHE A 401 -24.06 -4.47 27.88
N LEU A 402 -22.74 -4.23 27.79
CA LEU A 402 -22.16 -2.89 27.66
C LEU A 402 -22.44 -2.32 26.26
N GLU A 403 -22.20 -3.12 25.23
CA GLU A 403 -22.46 -2.79 23.83
C GLU A 403 -23.96 -2.67 23.55
N ALA A 404 -24.79 -3.48 24.23
CA ALA A 404 -26.25 -3.34 24.19
C ALA A 404 -26.72 -2.00 24.77
N ALA A 405 -26.15 -1.58 25.91
CA ALA A 405 -26.46 -0.31 26.55
C ALA A 405 -26.07 0.91 25.69
N GLU A 406 -24.93 0.85 24.98
CA GLU A 406 -24.50 1.92 24.07
C GLU A 406 -25.40 2.10 22.84
N LEU A 407 -26.22 1.10 22.49
CA LEU A 407 -27.12 1.12 21.34
C LEU A 407 -28.51 1.73 21.65
N GLU A 408 -28.89 1.89 22.92
CA GLU A 408 -30.19 2.43 23.34
C GLU A 408 -30.11 3.95 23.59
N MET A 409 -31.03 4.75 23.02
CA MET A 409 -30.93 6.21 23.07
C MET A 409 -32.28 6.94 23.23
N SER A 410 -33.24 6.36 23.97
CA SER A 410 -34.51 7.03 24.31
C SER A 410 -34.77 7.13 25.83
N LEU A 411 -35.63 8.08 26.25
CA LEU A 411 -35.86 8.41 27.66
C LEU A 411 -36.49 7.25 28.47
N ASP A 412 -37.27 6.37 27.83
CA ASP A 412 -37.83 5.16 28.45
C ASP A 412 -36.80 4.02 28.59
N ASP A 413 -35.66 4.14 27.90
CA ASP A 413 -34.59 3.12 27.88
C ASP A 413 -33.57 3.31 29.00
N VAL A 414 -33.57 4.47 29.66
CA VAL A 414 -32.66 4.79 30.79
C VAL A 414 -32.87 3.83 31.97
N ILE A 415 -34.11 3.38 32.22
CA ILE A 415 -34.38 2.41 33.31
C ILE A 415 -33.81 1.04 32.95
N LYS A 416 -33.94 0.60 31.69
CA LYS A 416 -33.37 -0.68 31.24
C LYS A 416 -31.84 -0.63 31.21
N GLU A 417 -31.26 0.48 30.78
CA GLU A 417 -29.81 0.70 30.80
C GLU A 417 -29.27 0.58 32.23
N ALA A 418 -29.94 1.19 33.22
CA ALA A 418 -29.58 1.01 34.62
C ALA A 418 -29.69 -0.45 35.08
N ASP A 419 -30.71 -1.20 34.63
CA ASP A 419 -30.87 -2.63 34.92
C ASP A 419 -29.74 -3.48 34.31
N LEU A 420 -29.27 -3.12 33.11
CA LEU A 420 -28.13 -3.77 32.46
C LEU A 420 -26.82 -3.47 33.18
N LEU A 421 -26.57 -2.20 33.54
CA LEU A 421 -25.39 -1.79 34.31
C LEU A 421 -25.33 -2.48 35.68
N GLU A 422 -26.49 -2.65 36.34
CA GLU A 422 -26.60 -3.43 37.58
C GLU A 422 -26.16 -4.90 37.38
N LYS A 423 -26.57 -5.54 36.28
CA LYS A 423 -26.18 -6.94 35.98
C LYS A 423 -24.68 -7.11 35.73
N VAL A 424 -24.02 -6.09 35.17
CA VAL A 424 -22.57 -6.08 34.92
C VAL A 424 -21.77 -5.70 36.19
N GLY A 425 -22.44 -5.24 37.25
CA GLY A 425 -21.82 -4.84 38.52
C GLY A 425 -21.32 -3.39 38.54
N HIS A 426 -21.73 -2.56 37.57
CA HIS A 426 -21.46 -1.12 37.53
C HIS A 426 -22.53 -0.36 38.34
N PHE A 427 -22.55 -0.58 39.66
CA PHE A 427 -23.61 -0.07 40.53
C PHE A 427 -23.58 1.45 40.66
N LYS A 428 -22.39 2.05 40.64
CA LYS A 428 -22.22 3.50 40.68
C LYS A 428 -22.85 4.19 39.47
N GLU A 429 -22.54 3.71 38.27
CA GLU A 429 -23.06 4.25 37.01
C GLU A 429 -24.58 4.08 36.93
N ALA A 430 -25.10 2.91 37.28
CA ALA A 430 -26.54 2.64 37.36
C ALA A 430 -27.25 3.60 38.34
N ALA A 431 -26.68 3.82 39.53
CA ALA A 431 -27.23 4.72 40.53
C ALA A 431 -27.26 6.19 40.07
N VAL A 432 -26.19 6.65 39.40
CA VAL A 432 -26.12 8.01 38.84
C VAL A 432 -27.15 8.18 37.72
N LEU A 433 -27.29 7.18 36.85
CA LEU A 433 -28.22 7.20 35.73
C LEU A 433 -29.67 7.33 36.22
N LEU A 434 -30.06 6.51 37.21
CA LEU A 434 -31.38 6.60 37.85
C LEU A 434 -31.59 7.93 38.58
N LEU A 435 -30.56 8.44 39.27
CA LEU A 435 -30.62 9.74 39.93
C LEU A 435 -30.93 10.86 38.93
N TRP A 436 -30.26 10.86 37.77
CA TRP A 436 -30.52 11.82 36.70
C TRP A 436 -31.92 11.69 36.12
N TYR A 437 -32.37 10.47 35.85
CA TYR A 437 -33.72 10.21 35.36
C TYR A 437 -34.77 10.80 36.33
N VAL A 438 -34.64 10.52 37.62
CA VAL A 438 -35.55 11.03 38.65
C VAL A 438 -35.52 12.56 38.72
N TYR A 439 -34.35 13.17 38.58
CA TYR A 439 -34.20 14.63 38.50
C TYR A 439 -34.94 15.22 37.31
N PHE A 440 -34.66 14.71 36.10
CA PHE A 440 -35.26 15.22 34.87
C PHE A 440 -36.77 15.01 34.86
N SER A 441 -37.25 13.83 35.22
CA SER A 441 -38.68 13.53 35.31
C SER A 441 -39.39 14.38 36.37
N SER A 442 -38.72 14.69 37.49
CA SER A 442 -39.27 15.60 38.51
C SER A 442 -39.34 17.06 38.04
N LEU A 443 -38.47 17.50 37.15
CA LEU A 443 -38.42 18.90 36.73
C LEU A 443 -39.18 19.14 35.40
N TRP A 444 -39.22 18.17 34.48
CA TRP A 444 -39.78 18.31 33.13
C TRP A 444 -40.83 17.25 32.75
N GLY A 445 -41.21 16.34 33.64
CA GLY A 445 -42.00 15.14 33.30
C GLY A 445 -43.31 15.34 32.53
N ASN A 446 -43.97 16.51 32.64
CA ASN A 446 -45.25 16.79 31.96
C ASN A 446 -45.29 18.14 31.20
N GLY A 447 -44.13 18.72 30.83
CA GLY A 447 -44.10 19.97 30.05
C GLY A 447 -42.82 20.81 30.16
N ASN A 448 -42.81 21.97 29.49
CA ASN A 448 -41.63 22.84 29.34
C ASN A 448 -41.29 23.74 30.55
N THR A 449 -41.99 23.62 31.68
CA THR A 449 -41.72 24.43 32.87
C THR A 449 -40.88 23.63 33.85
N GLY A 450 -39.72 24.13 34.28
CA GLY A 450 -38.81 23.41 35.19
C GLY A 450 -39.26 23.40 36.67
N TRP A 451 -40.17 24.28 37.08
CA TRP A 451 -40.64 24.42 38.48
C TRP A 451 -42.14 24.69 38.52
N PRO A 452 -42.92 24.19 39.51
CA PRO A 452 -42.54 23.37 40.67
C PRO A 452 -42.13 21.95 40.30
N LEU A 453 -41.56 21.20 41.26
CA LEU A 453 -41.27 19.78 41.07
C LEU A 453 -42.56 18.99 40.83
N LYS A 454 -42.51 18.07 39.87
CA LYS A 454 -43.60 17.18 39.47
C LYS A 454 -43.44 15.83 40.15
N GLN A 455 -44.59 15.23 40.42
CA GLN A 455 -44.69 13.83 40.81
C GLN A 455 -44.97 13.00 39.54
N PHE A 456 -44.39 11.81 39.45
CA PHE A 456 -44.59 10.89 38.34
C PHE A 456 -44.64 9.45 38.86
N SER A 457 -45.29 8.57 38.10
CA SER A 457 -45.39 7.15 38.43
C SER A 457 -43.99 6.53 38.52
N GLN A 458 -43.75 5.67 39.51
CA GLN A 458 -42.46 5.00 39.78
C GLN A 458 -41.36 5.84 40.45
N LYS A 459 -41.54 7.16 40.69
CA LYS A 459 -40.52 8.01 41.34
C LYS A 459 -39.96 7.40 42.63
N GLU A 460 -40.82 6.95 43.53
CA GLU A 460 -40.41 6.34 44.80
C GLU A 460 -39.64 5.03 44.61
N VAL A 461 -40.08 4.19 43.67
CA VAL A 461 -39.43 2.91 43.36
C VAL A 461 -38.02 3.15 42.81
N LEU A 462 -37.86 4.11 41.90
CA LEU A 462 -36.57 4.46 41.31
C LEU A 462 -35.63 5.12 42.33
N CYS A 463 -36.16 5.96 43.22
CA CYS A 463 -35.40 6.51 44.33
C CYS A 463 -34.84 5.42 45.25
N GLU A 464 -35.66 4.45 45.65
CA GLU A 464 -35.20 3.35 46.50
C GLU A 464 -34.20 2.45 45.77
N LYS A 465 -34.42 2.18 44.48
CA LYS A 465 -33.46 1.44 43.66
C LYS A 465 -32.10 2.14 43.57
N ALA A 466 -32.08 3.44 43.29
CA ALA A 466 -30.84 4.23 43.24
C ALA A 466 -30.08 4.21 44.58
N LYS A 467 -30.79 4.26 45.72
CA LYS A 467 -30.18 4.13 47.05
C LYS A 467 -29.59 2.74 47.29
N LEU A 468 -30.29 1.67 46.90
CA LEU A 468 -29.80 0.31 47.04
C LEU A 468 -28.53 0.08 46.21
N LEU A 469 -28.51 0.56 44.96
CA LEU A 469 -27.33 0.50 44.10
C LEU A 469 -26.16 1.29 44.69
N ALA A 470 -26.40 2.50 45.20
CA ALA A 470 -25.37 3.30 45.83
C ALA A 470 -24.75 2.65 47.08
N LYS A 471 -25.52 1.85 47.83
CA LYS A 471 -25.02 1.07 48.98
C LYS A 471 -24.08 -0.07 48.58
N MET A 472 -24.16 -0.56 47.34
CA MET A 472 -23.28 -1.64 46.87
C MET A 472 -21.85 -1.16 46.58
N GLU A 473 -21.61 0.16 46.53
CA GLU A 473 -20.30 0.76 46.25
C GLU A 473 -19.58 1.22 47.51
N LEU A 474 -20.03 2.33 48.12
CA LEU A 474 -19.41 2.98 49.28
C LEU A 474 -20.46 3.77 50.08
N ASP A 475 -20.37 3.75 51.42
CA ASP A 475 -21.28 4.49 52.31
C ASP A 475 -21.34 6.00 51.98
N VAL A 476 -20.19 6.61 51.68
CA VAL A 476 -20.08 8.03 51.32
C VAL A 476 -20.86 8.36 50.04
N PHE A 477 -20.92 7.43 49.08
CA PHE A 477 -21.67 7.60 47.84
C PHE A 477 -23.18 7.42 48.08
N CYS A 478 -23.57 6.47 48.94
CA CYS A 478 -24.96 6.35 49.39
C CYS A 478 -25.45 7.62 50.09
N ASP A 479 -24.64 8.23 50.97
CA ASP A 479 -24.99 9.49 51.65
C ASP A 479 -25.20 10.62 50.64
N PHE A 480 -24.35 10.71 49.62
CA PHE A 480 -24.50 11.66 48.53
C PHE A 480 -25.83 11.46 47.77
N VAL A 481 -26.09 10.24 47.28
CA VAL A 481 -27.33 9.92 46.53
C VAL A 481 -28.58 10.17 47.38
N CYS A 482 -28.56 9.80 48.66
CA CYS A 482 -29.65 10.07 49.60
C CYS A 482 -29.89 11.58 49.77
N SER A 483 -28.82 12.38 49.91
CA SER A 483 -28.93 13.84 50.04
C SER A 483 -29.54 14.48 48.79
N GLU A 484 -29.13 14.03 47.60
CA GLU A 484 -29.63 14.51 46.32
C GLU A 484 -31.11 14.17 46.11
N LEU A 485 -31.51 12.93 46.40
CA LEU A 485 -32.91 12.53 46.28
C LEU A 485 -33.81 13.26 47.28
N LYS A 486 -33.30 13.59 48.48
CA LYS A 486 -34.03 14.36 49.50
C LYS A 486 -34.37 15.78 49.04
N VAL A 487 -33.54 16.39 48.19
CA VAL A 487 -33.82 17.70 47.59
C VAL A 487 -35.10 17.65 46.73
N LEU A 488 -35.40 16.50 46.13
CA LEU A 488 -36.56 16.30 45.27
C LEU A 488 -37.87 16.00 46.02
N CYS A 489 -37.83 15.92 47.36
CA CYS A 489 -39.00 15.72 48.20
C CYS A 489 -39.74 17.04 48.47
N ASP A 490 -41.07 17.00 48.53
CA ASP A 490 -41.90 18.18 48.81
C ASP A 490 -42.14 18.41 50.33
N ASN A 491 -41.77 17.45 51.17
CA ASN A 491 -42.12 17.40 52.59
C ASN A 491 -41.09 18.12 53.48
N TYR A 492 -40.91 19.43 53.30
CA TYR A 492 -40.17 20.25 54.25
C TYR A 492 -41.15 20.92 55.22
N ASN A 493 -40.98 20.65 56.52
CA ASN A 493 -41.90 21.14 57.55
C ASN A 493 -41.43 22.47 58.17
N SER A 494 -40.18 22.85 57.96
CA SER A 494 -39.59 24.05 58.56
C SER A 494 -38.48 24.68 57.72
N LEU A 495 -38.22 25.98 57.93
CA LEU A 495 -37.07 26.67 57.34
C LEU A 495 -35.76 26.12 57.89
N CYS A 496 -35.75 25.69 59.16
CA CYS A 496 -34.59 25.05 59.78
C CYS A 496 -34.16 23.78 59.03
N GLU A 497 -35.11 22.93 58.62
CA GLU A 497 -34.84 21.73 57.81
C GLU A 497 -34.24 22.08 56.45
N LEU A 498 -34.86 23.02 55.71
CA LEU A 498 -34.34 23.50 54.42
C LEU A 498 -32.92 24.05 54.52
N LYS A 499 -32.62 24.79 55.60
CA LYS A 499 -31.29 25.32 55.87
C LYS A 499 -30.28 24.19 56.10
N ASN A 500 -30.64 23.19 56.91
CA ASN A 500 -29.72 22.10 57.23
C ASN A 500 -29.38 21.28 55.99
N ASP A 501 -30.36 21.00 55.15
CA ASP A 501 -30.13 20.31 53.87
C ASP A 501 -29.34 21.20 52.90
N LEU A 502 -29.52 22.53 52.92
CA LEU A 502 -28.70 23.44 52.11
C LEU A 502 -27.23 23.43 52.55
N ASP A 503 -26.97 23.35 53.85
CA ASP A 503 -25.60 23.19 54.37
C ASP A 503 -25.00 21.82 53.97
N VAL A 504 -25.82 20.76 53.87
CA VAL A 504 -25.38 19.44 53.36
C VAL A 504 -25.02 19.54 51.87
N SER A 505 -25.89 20.11 51.03
CA SER A 505 -25.61 20.30 49.59
C SER A 505 -24.36 21.14 49.33
N ARG A 506 -24.11 22.18 50.15
CA ARG A 506 -22.87 22.96 50.09
C ARG A 506 -21.62 22.16 50.44
N LYS A 507 -21.71 21.32 51.47
CA LYS A 507 -20.61 20.43 51.86
C LYS A 507 -20.32 19.37 50.79
N SER A 508 -21.35 18.85 50.15
CA SER A 508 -21.22 17.88 49.04
C SER A 508 -20.94 18.54 47.68
N ARG A 509 -20.86 19.88 47.62
CA ARG A 509 -20.67 20.68 46.38
C ARG A 509 -21.74 20.39 45.31
N SER A 510 -22.97 20.10 45.73
CA SER A 510 -24.09 19.91 44.83
C SER A 510 -24.72 21.24 44.43
N LEU A 511 -24.32 21.76 43.26
CA LEU A 511 -24.91 22.98 42.69
C LEU A 511 -26.42 22.83 42.48
N ARG A 512 -26.88 21.65 42.02
CA ARG A 512 -28.31 21.35 41.82
C ARG A 512 -29.08 21.40 43.13
N GLY A 513 -28.52 20.79 44.18
CA GLY A 513 -29.07 20.83 45.53
C GLY A 513 -29.23 22.26 46.05
N GLU A 514 -28.19 23.09 45.88
CA GLU A 514 -28.22 24.49 46.29
C GLU A 514 -29.31 25.30 45.56
N ILE A 515 -29.41 25.20 44.23
CA ILE A 515 -30.41 25.93 43.44
C ILE A 515 -31.83 25.57 43.89
N LEU A 516 -32.14 24.27 44.01
CA LEU A 516 -33.48 23.79 44.33
C LEU A 516 -33.85 24.10 45.79
N LEU A 517 -32.93 23.95 46.75
CA LEU A 517 -33.19 24.27 48.15
C LEU A 517 -33.36 25.77 48.38
N ILE A 518 -32.53 26.62 47.77
CA ILE A 518 -32.72 28.08 47.82
C ILE A 518 -34.06 28.46 47.18
N ARG A 519 -34.45 27.82 46.07
CA ARG A 519 -35.77 28.04 45.47
C ARG A 519 -36.91 27.66 46.40
N LYS A 520 -36.81 26.54 47.13
CA LYS A 520 -37.80 26.15 48.16
C LYS A 520 -37.85 27.16 49.32
N ILE A 521 -36.72 27.72 49.72
CA ILE A 521 -36.65 28.79 50.75
C ILE A 521 -37.38 30.05 50.26
N LEU A 522 -37.18 30.44 49.00
CA LEU A 522 -37.90 31.56 48.38
C LEU A 522 -39.40 31.28 48.28
N ASP A 523 -39.81 30.07 47.90
CA ASP A 523 -41.23 29.69 47.89
C ASP A 523 -41.85 29.70 49.30
N ALA A 524 -41.07 29.41 50.35
CA ALA A 524 -41.53 29.58 51.74
C ALA A 524 -41.70 31.06 52.10
N HIS A 525 -40.78 31.93 51.67
CA HIS A 525 -40.92 33.38 51.80
C HIS A 525 -42.17 33.94 51.10
N PHE A 526 -42.45 33.47 49.88
CA PHE A 526 -43.59 33.94 49.08
C PHE A 526 -44.94 33.44 49.57
N ARG A 527 -44.97 32.35 50.35
CA ARG A 527 -46.18 31.82 50.97
C ARG A 527 -46.56 32.49 52.29
N LEU A 528 -45.65 33.26 52.91
CA LEU A 528 -45.88 33.93 54.18
C LEU A 528 -46.52 35.31 53.97
N ASN A 529 -47.51 35.63 54.80
CA ASN A 529 -48.10 36.97 54.86
C ASN A 529 -47.07 37.98 55.41
N SER A 530 -47.18 39.24 54.99
CA SER A 530 -46.32 40.33 55.46
C SER A 530 -46.32 40.49 56.99
N SER A 531 -47.40 40.13 57.68
CA SER A 531 -47.49 40.14 59.15
C SER A 531 -46.60 39.11 59.86
N LYS A 532 -46.05 38.13 59.13
CA LYS A 532 -45.11 37.13 59.64
C LYS A 532 -43.65 37.54 59.45
N TYR A 533 -43.39 38.65 58.76
CA TYR A 533 -42.04 39.18 58.59
C TYR A 533 -41.64 39.98 59.81
N GLU A 534 -40.49 39.64 60.40
CA GLU A 534 -39.90 40.42 61.47
C GLU A 534 -39.30 41.72 60.91
N TRP A 535 -39.67 42.83 61.55
CA TRP A 535 -39.07 44.13 61.29
C TRP A 535 -37.68 44.19 61.94
N GLU A 536 -36.72 44.82 61.26
CA GLU A 536 -35.34 44.87 61.72
C GLU A 536 -34.75 46.27 61.54
N ASP A 537 -34.61 47.02 62.65
CA ASP A 537 -34.16 48.41 62.64
C ASP A 537 -32.65 48.57 62.43
N GLU A 538 -31.85 47.58 62.84
CA GLU A 538 -30.38 47.63 62.77
C GLU A 538 -29.83 46.75 61.63
N LEU A 539 -28.82 47.25 60.90
CA LEU A 539 -28.12 46.50 59.86
C LEU A 539 -27.17 45.47 60.49
N PRO A 540 -27.33 44.16 60.22
CA PRO A 540 -26.45 43.14 60.77
C PRO A 540 -25.05 43.25 60.15
N PHE A 541 -24.02 43.15 60.98
CA PHE A 541 -22.61 43.17 60.54
C PHE A 541 -22.26 42.04 59.55
N ASN A 542 -22.96 40.90 59.64
CA ASN A 542 -22.79 39.76 58.73
C ASN A 542 -24.15 39.22 58.28
N LEU A 543 -24.55 39.56 57.06
CA LEU A 543 -25.83 39.18 56.47
C LEU A 543 -25.99 37.65 56.31
N TYR A 544 -24.90 36.92 56.08
CA TYR A 544 -24.90 35.46 55.96
C TYR A 544 -25.21 34.80 57.30
N LYS A 545 -24.52 35.21 58.37
CA LYS A 545 -24.74 34.69 59.72
C LYS A 545 -26.14 35.03 60.22
N HIS A 546 -26.56 36.28 60.03
CA HIS A 546 -27.90 36.76 60.37
C HIS A 546 -29.00 35.93 59.69
N SER A 547 -28.86 35.68 58.39
CA SER A 547 -29.85 34.91 57.63
C SER A 547 -29.91 33.44 58.07
N LYS A 548 -28.76 32.84 58.40
CA LYS A 548 -28.70 31.49 58.96
C LYS A 548 -29.39 31.39 60.32
N ASP A 549 -29.11 32.33 61.22
CA ASP A 549 -29.67 32.32 62.58
C ASP A 549 -31.20 32.50 62.55
N LYS A 550 -31.71 33.34 61.66
CA LYS A 550 -33.16 33.54 61.45
C LYS A 550 -33.85 32.29 60.90
N MET A 551 -33.24 31.60 59.92
CA MET A 551 -33.77 30.34 59.42
C MET A 551 -33.81 29.23 60.47
N LEU A 552 -32.78 29.13 61.33
CA LEU A 552 -32.76 28.18 62.44
C LEU A 552 -33.91 28.42 63.43
N GLN A 553 -34.31 29.68 63.61
CA GLN A 553 -35.44 30.08 64.44
C GLN A 553 -36.79 30.00 63.72
N ASN A 554 -36.84 29.52 62.47
CA ASN A 554 -38.02 29.52 61.61
C ASN A 554 -38.66 30.92 61.43
N ARG A 555 -37.83 31.95 61.41
CA ARG A 555 -38.24 33.35 61.24
C ARG A 555 -37.79 33.88 59.89
N VAL A 556 -38.55 34.82 59.35
CA VAL A 556 -38.24 35.51 58.09
C VAL A 556 -38.24 37.02 58.29
N SER A 557 -37.38 37.69 57.53
CA SER A 557 -37.34 39.15 57.39
C SER A 557 -37.06 39.54 55.94
N ILE A 558 -37.24 40.82 55.62
CA ILE A 558 -36.94 41.35 54.28
C ILE A 558 -35.48 41.07 53.92
N ARG A 559 -34.57 41.13 54.90
CA ARG A 559 -33.14 40.86 54.68
C ARG A 559 -32.87 39.41 54.31
N THR A 560 -33.53 38.46 54.97
CA THR A 560 -33.42 37.03 54.61
C THR A 560 -33.95 36.75 53.21
N LEU A 561 -35.05 37.40 52.80
CA LEU A 561 -35.58 37.30 51.42
C LEU A 561 -34.55 37.82 50.40
N VAL A 562 -33.98 39.01 50.63
CA VAL A 562 -32.96 39.60 49.74
C VAL A 562 -31.72 38.71 49.67
N PHE A 563 -31.27 38.16 50.80
CA PHE A 563 -30.11 37.27 50.85
C PHE A 563 -30.33 36.02 49.99
N TYR A 564 -31.45 35.31 50.17
CA TYR A 564 -31.73 34.09 49.39
C TYR A 564 -32.09 34.39 47.93
N TRP A 565 -32.65 35.57 47.64
CA TRP A 565 -32.86 36.01 46.26
C TRP A 565 -31.55 36.22 45.52
N ASN A 566 -30.58 36.90 46.15
CA ASN A 566 -29.25 37.11 45.58
C ASN A 566 -28.50 35.78 45.44
N ALA A 567 -28.55 34.92 46.46
CA ALA A 567 -27.93 33.60 46.41
C ALA A 567 -28.55 32.71 45.31
N TRP A 568 -29.86 32.81 45.07
CA TRP A 568 -30.50 32.10 43.95
C TRP A 568 -30.03 32.65 42.61
N LYS A 569 -30.02 33.99 42.48
CA LYS A 569 -29.58 34.68 41.26
C LYS A 569 -28.13 34.32 40.90
N GLU A 570 -27.23 34.26 41.87
CA GLU A 570 -25.82 33.88 41.66
C GLU A 570 -25.64 32.43 41.19
N ASN A 571 -26.59 31.54 41.46
CA ASN A 571 -26.52 30.14 41.05
C ASN A 571 -27.28 29.81 39.76
N VAL A 572 -28.08 30.75 39.23
CA VAL A 572 -28.96 30.54 38.05
C VAL A 572 -28.60 31.43 36.86
N VAL A 573 -27.86 32.53 37.08
CA VAL A 573 -27.26 33.40 36.06
C VAL A 573 -25.83 32.96 35.80
#